data_AF-A0A7V7UUA6-F1
#
_entry.id   AF-A0A7V7UUA6-F1
#
_cell.length_a   1.000
_cell.length_b   1.000
_cell.length_c   1.000
_cell.angle_alpha   90.00
_cell.angle_beta   90.00
_cell.angle_gamma   90.00
#
_symmetry.space_group_name_H-M   'P 1'
#
loop_
_entity.id
_entity.type
_entity.pdbx_description
1 polymer ?
#
loop_
_entity_poly.entity_id
_entity_poly.type
_entity_poly.pdbx_seq_one_letter_code
_entity_poly.pdbx_strand_id
1 'polypeptide(L)'
;MLKLTKQENNNKYLFILFGIYIALLVYFMFFGFDRPQRLVAVREFRYSFEFIRIPLWLPNHFSIDIIKLWIFSLGNLLAFVPFGILVPMVFEKQIKSYFQFIFLFVFFILCLEILQMVTYLGSFDLTDIVINTMGATIGFCSYRVSVRMNTSRKYFVTIGLSILGFSVLMFLIAWVFNSTITPYLLKTLTID
;
A
#
# COMPACT_ATOMS: atom_id res chain seq x y z
N MET A 1 -35.77 -8.87 -14.72
CA MET A 1 -34.79 -8.82 -15.84
C MET A 1 -33.92 -7.56 -15.81
N LEU A 2 -34.48 -6.34 -15.87
CA LEU A 2 -33.71 -5.07 -15.89
C LEU A 2 -32.82 -4.78 -14.64
N LYS A 3 -33.21 -5.23 -13.44
CA LYS A 3 -32.38 -5.08 -12.23
C LYS A 3 -31.16 -6.01 -12.22
N LEU A 4 -31.31 -7.22 -12.76
CA LEU A 4 -30.25 -8.22 -12.86
C LEU A 4 -29.21 -7.82 -13.90
N THR A 5 -29.65 -7.34 -15.07
CA THR A 5 -28.74 -6.83 -16.11
C THR A 5 -28.00 -5.56 -15.69
N LYS A 6 -28.64 -4.66 -14.91
CA LYS A 6 -27.97 -3.47 -14.35
C LYS A 6 -26.92 -3.84 -13.28
N GLN A 7 -27.19 -4.84 -12.46
CA GLN A 7 -26.26 -5.34 -11.44
C GLN A 7 -25.09 -6.12 -12.07
N GLU A 8 -25.34 -6.94 -13.09
CA GLU A 8 -24.29 -7.60 -13.88
C GLU A 8 -23.41 -6.59 -14.62
N ASN A 9 -23.99 -5.55 -15.22
CA ASN A 9 -23.22 -4.53 -15.94
C ASN A 9 -22.35 -3.70 -14.98
N ASN A 10 -22.85 -3.33 -13.80
CA ASN A 10 -22.05 -2.65 -12.78
C ASN A 10 -20.84 -3.49 -12.34
N ASN A 11 -21.01 -4.81 -12.20
CA ASN A 11 -19.91 -5.71 -11.87
C ASN A 11 -18.86 -5.74 -12.99
N LYS A 12 -19.28 -5.77 -14.27
CA LYS A 12 -18.33 -5.73 -15.41
C LYS A 12 -17.46 -4.48 -15.40
N TYR A 13 -18.05 -3.29 -15.22
CA TYR A 13 -17.27 -2.04 -15.14
C TYR A 13 -16.32 -2.01 -13.94
N LEU A 14 -16.74 -2.57 -12.80
CA LEU A 14 -15.89 -2.68 -11.62
C LEU A 14 -14.68 -3.61 -11.89
N PHE A 15 -14.88 -4.75 -12.54
CA PHE A 15 -13.78 -5.65 -12.93
C PHE A 15 -12.82 -5.00 -13.92
N ILE A 16 -13.34 -4.25 -14.91
CA ILE A 16 -12.52 -3.50 -15.87
C ILE A 16 -11.69 -2.44 -15.14
N LEU A 17 -12.32 -1.65 -14.26
CA LEU A 17 -11.64 -0.63 -13.45
C LEU A 17 -10.54 -1.27 -12.58
N PHE A 18 -10.84 -2.40 -11.94
CA PHE A 18 -9.87 -3.14 -11.14
C PHE A 18 -8.70 -3.65 -11.98
N GLY A 19 -8.97 -4.20 -13.18
CA GLY A 19 -7.92 -4.64 -14.09
C GLY A 19 -7.00 -3.50 -14.55
N ILE A 20 -7.57 -2.35 -14.92
CA ILE A 20 -6.81 -1.14 -15.28
C ILE A 20 -5.97 -0.67 -14.09
N TYR A 21 -6.56 -0.63 -12.90
CA TYR A 21 -5.86 -0.25 -11.68
C TYR A 21 -4.68 -1.18 -11.37
N ILE A 22 -4.87 -2.51 -11.44
CA ILE A 22 -3.79 -3.47 -11.21
C ILE A 22 -2.68 -3.32 -12.25
N ALA A 23 -3.02 -3.09 -13.52
CA ALA A 23 -2.02 -2.83 -14.56
C ALA A 23 -1.20 -1.57 -14.28
N LEU A 24 -1.85 -0.48 -13.85
CA LEU A 24 -1.17 0.75 -13.44
C LEU A 24 -0.31 0.55 -12.20
N LEU A 25 -0.80 -0.18 -11.19
CA LEU A 25 -0.05 -0.48 -9.97
C LEU A 25 1.22 -1.26 -10.29
N VAL A 26 1.11 -2.33 -11.09
CA VAL A 26 2.28 -3.11 -11.53
C VAL A 26 3.22 -2.24 -12.35
N TYR A 27 2.70 -1.40 -13.26
CA TYR A 27 3.54 -0.47 -14.03
C TYR A 27 4.34 0.47 -13.12
N PHE A 28 3.71 1.15 -12.17
CA PHE A 28 4.40 2.07 -11.27
C PHE A 28 5.39 1.35 -10.34
N MET A 29 5.06 0.14 -9.89
CA MET A 29 5.97 -0.64 -9.03
C MET A 29 7.23 -1.11 -9.76
N PHE A 30 7.15 -1.47 -11.04
CA PHE A 30 8.31 -1.99 -11.78
C PHE A 30 9.04 -0.91 -12.57
N PHE A 31 8.31 -0.01 -13.21
CA PHE A 31 8.86 0.96 -14.17
C PHE A 31 8.83 2.40 -13.67
N GLY A 32 8.17 2.68 -12.54
CA GLY A 32 8.17 4.01 -11.92
C GLY A 32 9.51 4.38 -11.29
N PHE A 33 9.68 5.69 -11.03
CA PHE A 33 10.78 6.24 -10.20
C PHE A 33 12.20 5.82 -10.60
N ASP A 34 12.50 5.84 -11.91
CA ASP A 34 13.82 5.56 -12.49
C ASP A 34 14.36 4.15 -12.20
N ARG A 35 13.50 3.21 -11.78
CA ARG A 35 13.87 1.80 -11.57
C ARG A 35 14.54 1.15 -12.79
N PRO A 36 14.08 1.37 -14.04
CA PRO A 36 14.74 0.80 -15.22
C PRO A 36 16.14 1.37 -15.50
N GLN A 37 16.41 2.62 -15.11
CA GLN A 37 17.74 3.22 -15.29
C GLN A 37 18.75 2.60 -14.32
N ARG A 38 18.31 2.17 -13.14
CA ARG A 38 19.16 1.48 -12.15
C ARG A 38 19.57 0.07 -12.59
N LEU A 39 18.76 -0.62 -13.40
CA LEU A 39 19.09 -1.92 -14.00
C LEU A 39 20.37 -1.90 -14.84
N VAL A 40 20.63 -0.78 -15.51
CA VAL A 40 21.76 -0.63 -16.43
C VAL A 40 23.07 -0.43 -15.67
N ALA A 41 23.00 0.08 -14.43
CA ALA A 41 24.17 0.39 -13.63
C ALA A 41 24.73 -0.81 -12.87
N VAL A 42 23.88 -1.67 -12.28
CA VAL A 42 24.32 -2.82 -11.45
C VAL A 42 23.30 -3.96 -11.54
N ARG A 43 23.72 -5.17 -11.91
CA ARG A 43 22.90 -6.40 -11.87
C ARG A 43 23.24 -7.25 -10.65
N GLU A 44 22.78 -6.81 -9.49
CA GLU A 44 22.94 -7.54 -8.24
C GLU A 44 21.58 -7.75 -7.57
N PHE A 45 21.42 -8.89 -6.90
CA PHE A 45 20.25 -9.11 -6.06
C PHE A 45 20.32 -8.17 -4.86
N ARG A 46 19.31 -7.31 -4.72
CA ARG A 46 19.22 -6.35 -3.63
C ARG A 46 18.09 -6.76 -2.70
N TYR A 47 18.37 -6.87 -1.42
CA TYR A 47 17.38 -7.15 -0.40
C TYR A 47 17.70 -6.32 0.85
N SER A 48 16.64 -5.89 1.53
CA SER A 48 16.70 -5.20 2.81
C SER A 48 15.75 -5.89 3.77
N PHE A 49 16.34 -6.62 4.72
CA PHE A 49 15.60 -7.19 5.85
C PHE A 49 15.63 -6.27 7.08
N GLU A 50 16.29 -5.11 6.97
CA GLU A 50 16.43 -4.14 8.05
C GLU A 50 15.14 -3.33 8.24
N PHE A 51 14.16 -3.93 8.92
CA PHE A 51 12.97 -3.23 9.38
C PHE A 51 13.27 -2.47 10.68
N ILE A 52 14.01 -1.36 10.56
CA ILE A 52 14.44 -0.54 11.71
C ILE A 52 13.45 0.60 11.97
N ARG A 53 12.85 1.15 10.92
CA ARG A 53 12.03 2.37 10.96
C ARG A 53 10.89 2.30 9.96
N ILE A 54 9.79 2.98 10.26
CA ILE A 54 8.65 3.13 9.33
C ILE A 54 8.78 4.46 8.61
N PRO A 55 8.87 4.50 7.27
CA PRO A 55 9.16 5.72 6.54
C PRO A 55 8.01 6.70 6.31
N LEU A 56 7.21 6.89 7.36
CA LEU A 56 6.10 7.83 7.44
C LEU A 56 6.38 8.87 8.52
N TRP A 57 7.39 9.73 8.30
CA TRP A 57 7.75 10.83 9.21
C TRP A 57 7.59 12.18 8.51
N LEU A 58 7.44 13.28 9.23
CA LEU A 58 7.57 14.61 8.63
C LEU A 58 9.06 14.95 8.47
N PRO A 59 9.56 15.27 7.26
CA PRO A 59 10.97 15.61 7.07
C PRO A 59 11.37 16.80 7.95
N ASN A 60 12.26 16.56 8.92
CA ASN A 60 12.80 17.63 9.79
C ASN A 60 13.82 18.50 9.04
N HIS A 61 14.39 17.98 7.96
CA HIS A 61 15.30 18.69 7.06
C HIS A 61 14.92 18.39 5.61
N PHE A 62 14.97 19.42 4.77
CA PHE A 62 14.54 19.37 3.37
C PHE A 62 15.73 19.18 2.43
N SER A 63 16.45 18.06 2.53
CA SER A 63 17.38 17.66 1.47
C SER A 63 16.63 16.94 0.34
N ILE A 64 17.12 17.07 -0.89
CA ILE A 64 16.49 16.47 -2.08
C ILE A 64 16.32 14.96 -1.88
N ASP A 65 17.30 14.29 -1.29
CA ASP A 65 17.27 12.84 -1.10
C ASP A 65 16.27 12.40 -0.03
N ILE A 66 16.17 13.14 1.08
CA ILE A 66 15.18 12.87 2.14
C ILE A 66 13.77 13.07 1.60
N ILE A 67 13.53 14.13 0.82
CA ILE A 67 12.24 14.41 0.20
C ILE A 67 11.88 13.30 -0.78
N LYS A 68 12.82 12.85 -1.63
CA LYS A 68 12.58 11.75 -2.58
C LYS A 68 12.19 10.46 -1.86
N LEU A 69 12.92 10.07 -0.81
CA LEU A 69 12.64 8.88 -0.02
C LEU A 69 11.25 8.96 0.64
N TRP A 70 10.91 10.14 1.17
CA TRP A 70 9.62 10.38 1.81
C TRP A 70 8.46 10.33 0.80
N ILE A 71 8.58 11.01 -0.34
CA ILE A 71 7.58 10.98 -1.42
C ILE A 71 7.39 9.56 -1.94
N PHE A 72 8.48 8.81 -2.09
CA PHE A 72 8.42 7.42 -2.53
C PHE A 72 7.64 6.55 -1.53
N SER A 73 7.94 6.66 -0.24
CA SER A 73 7.25 5.90 0.81
C SER A 73 5.77 6.29 0.93
N LEU A 74 5.48 7.58 0.82
CA LEU A 74 4.11 8.10 0.80
C LEU A 74 3.35 7.65 -0.46
N GLY A 75 4.03 7.62 -1.60
CA GLY A 75 3.49 7.10 -2.87
C GLY A 75 3.14 5.62 -2.76
N ASN A 76 4.02 4.81 -2.17
CA ASN A 76 3.77 3.41 -1.85
C ASN A 76 2.52 3.25 -0.96
N LEU A 77 2.44 3.97 0.17
CA LEU A 77 1.25 3.94 1.04
C LEU A 77 -0.04 4.28 0.27
N LEU A 78 -0.04 5.39 -0.47
CA LEU A 78 -1.24 5.86 -1.18
C LEU A 78 -1.62 4.96 -2.36
N ALA A 79 -0.65 4.37 -3.05
CA ALA A 79 -0.89 3.48 -4.19
C ALA A 79 -1.70 2.23 -3.79
N PHE A 80 -1.59 1.78 -2.54
CA PHE A 80 -2.29 0.60 -2.01
C PHE A 80 -3.62 0.90 -1.30
N VAL A 81 -3.96 2.17 -1.06
CA VAL A 81 -5.29 2.53 -0.54
C VAL A 81 -6.41 2.08 -1.51
N PRO A 82 -6.34 2.33 -2.83
CA PRO A 82 -7.34 1.82 -3.76
C PRO A 82 -7.39 0.28 -3.80
N PHE A 83 -6.26 -0.42 -3.62
CA PHE A 83 -6.24 -1.88 -3.53
C PHE A 83 -7.13 -2.36 -2.39
N GLY A 84 -6.96 -1.76 -1.21
CA GLY A 84 -7.76 -2.07 -0.03
C GLY A 84 -9.25 -1.78 -0.17
N ILE A 85 -9.63 -0.87 -1.06
CA ILE A 85 -11.04 -0.57 -1.36
C ILE A 85 -11.59 -1.53 -2.41
N LEU A 86 -10.88 -1.70 -3.53
CA LEU A 86 -11.38 -2.40 -4.70
C LEU A 86 -11.43 -3.91 -4.49
N VAL A 87 -10.46 -4.50 -3.80
CA VAL A 87 -10.42 -5.96 -3.57
C VAL A 87 -11.64 -6.49 -2.81
N PRO A 88 -12.01 -5.96 -1.62
CA PRO A 88 -13.22 -6.40 -0.94
C PRO A 88 -14.51 -5.99 -1.68
N MET A 89 -14.46 -4.98 -2.57
CA MET A 89 -15.60 -4.59 -3.39
C MET A 89 -15.83 -5.54 -4.58
N VAL A 90 -14.77 -5.99 -5.25
CA VAL A 90 -14.81 -6.94 -6.37
C VAL A 90 -15.11 -8.36 -5.88
N PHE A 91 -14.48 -8.76 -4.77
CA PHE A 91 -14.55 -10.10 -4.21
C PHE A 91 -15.37 -10.15 -2.91
N GLU A 92 -16.45 -9.37 -2.84
CA GLU A 92 -17.30 -9.21 -1.64
C GLU A 92 -17.80 -10.55 -1.07
N LYS A 93 -18.05 -11.54 -1.95
CA LYS A 93 -18.52 -12.86 -1.54
C LYS A 93 -17.43 -13.70 -0.87
N GLN A 94 -16.17 -13.51 -1.26
CA GLN A 94 -15.02 -14.28 -0.82
C GLN A 94 -14.33 -13.64 0.39
N ILE A 95 -14.21 -12.30 0.40
CA ILE A 95 -13.46 -11.54 1.40
C ILE A 95 -14.43 -10.97 2.44
N LYS A 96 -14.70 -11.77 3.49
CA LYS A 96 -15.66 -11.41 4.54
C LYS A 96 -15.00 -10.77 5.75
N SER A 97 -13.74 -11.11 6.03
CA SER A 97 -12.98 -10.61 7.18
C SER A 97 -11.70 -9.89 6.78
N TYR A 98 -11.20 -9.04 7.69
CA TYR A 98 -9.90 -8.38 7.52
C TYR A 98 -8.75 -9.40 7.44
N PHE A 99 -8.83 -10.50 8.19
CA PHE A 99 -7.80 -11.56 8.16
C PHE A 99 -7.66 -12.23 6.80
N GLN A 100 -8.77 -12.49 6.10
CA GLN A 100 -8.73 -13.04 4.74
C GLN A 100 -8.10 -12.03 3.77
N PHE A 101 -8.49 -10.76 3.89
CA PHE A 101 -7.95 -9.68 3.07
C PHE A 101 -6.44 -9.50 3.28
N ILE A 102 -5.99 -9.40 4.52
CA ILE A 102 -4.60 -9.11 4.84
C ILE A 102 -3.69 -10.29 4.45
N PHE A 103 -4.15 -11.52 4.59
CA PHE A 103 -3.39 -12.69 4.14
C PHE A 103 -3.21 -12.69 2.62
N LEU A 104 -4.28 -12.43 1.86
CA LEU A 104 -4.21 -12.27 0.41
C LEU A 104 -3.28 -11.12 0.01
N PHE A 105 -3.39 -9.99 0.71
CA PHE A 105 -2.59 -8.81 0.44
C PHE A 105 -1.10 -9.06 0.69
N VAL A 106 -0.75 -9.62 1.86
CA VAL A 106 0.63 -9.92 2.23
C VAL A 106 1.24 -10.92 1.25
N PHE A 107 0.49 -11.94 0.86
CA PHE A 107 0.94 -12.86 -0.20
C PHE A 107 1.20 -12.14 -1.53
N PHE A 108 0.26 -11.29 -1.95
CA PHE A 108 0.40 -10.51 -3.19
C PHE A 108 1.63 -9.60 -3.17
N ILE A 109 1.83 -8.82 -2.10
CA ILE A 109 2.95 -7.89 -2.03
C ILE A 109 4.29 -8.61 -1.91
N LEU A 110 4.36 -9.74 -1.18
CA LEU A 110 5.55 -10.58 -1.15
C LEU A 110 5.93 -11.08 -2.54
N CYS A 111 4.96 -11.54 -3.33
CA CYS A 111 5.21 -11.93 -4.72
C CYS A 111 5.75 -10.77 -5.55
N LEU A 112 5.20 -9.56 -5.40
CA LEU A 112 5.68 -8.39 -6.13
C LEU A 112 7.11 -8.00 -5.75
N GLU A 113 7.44 -7.97 -4.46
CA GLU A 113 8.79 -7.65 -3.98
C GLU A 113 9.83 -8.69 -4.45
N ILE A 114 9.46 -9.99 -4.41
CA ILE A 114 10.30 -11.06 -4.95
C ILE A 114 10.49 -10.89 -6.46
N LEU A 115 9.41 -10.60 -7.20
CA LEU A 115 9.51 -10.37 -8.65
C LEU A 115 10.36 -9.14 -8.97
N GLN A 116 10.24 -8.04 -8.21
CA GLN A 116 11.07 -6.85 -8.39
C GLN A 116 12.56 -7.17 -8.15
N MET A 117 12.88 -7.96 -7.13
CA MET A 117 14.24 -8.41 -6.86
C MET A 117 14.78 -9.34 -7.98
N VAL A 118 14.00 -10.33 -8.40
CA VAL A 118 14.40 -11.32 -9.43
C VAL A 118 14.54 -10.68 -10.81
N THR A 119 13.72 -9.67 -11.11
CA THR A 119 13.82 -8.88 -12.34
C THR A 119 14.88 -7.77 -12.27
N TYR A 120 15.54 -7.61 -11.11
CA TYR A 120 16.50 -6.54 -10.80
C TYR A 120 15.91 -5.12 -10.85
N LEU A 121 14.61 -4.97 -11.06
CA LEU A 121 13.89 -3.68 -11.14
C LEU A 121 13.66 -3.06 -9.75
N GLY A 122 13.99 -3.77 -8.70
CA GLY A 122 13.90 -3.29 -7.33
C GLY A 122 14.72 -4.14 -6.37
N SER A 123 14.51 -3.88 -5.10
CA SER A 123 15.01 -4.69 -4.00
C SER A 123 13.85 -5.33 -3.27
N PHE A 124 14.05 -6.50 -2.69
CA PHE A 124 13.10 -7.06 -1.73
C PHE A 124 13.22 -6.25 -0.43
N ASP A 125 12.26 -5.39 -0.11
CA ASP A 125 12.33 -4.52 1.07
C ASP A 125 11.17 -4.78 2.05
N LEU A 126 11.49 -5.27 3.25
CA LEU A 126 10.49 -5.48 4.31
C LEU A 126 9.77 -4.18 4.69
N THR A 127 10.45 -3.04 4.58
CA THR A 127 9.87 -1.73 4.88
C THR A 127 8.78 -1.38 3.87
N ASP A 128 9.01 -1.64 2.58
CA ASP A 128 8.01 -1.43 1.53
C ASP A 128 6.80 -2.34 1.75
N ILE A 129 6.99 -3.59 2.15
CA ILE A 129 5.90 -4.51 2.52
C ILE A 129 5.03 -3.91 3.62
N VAL A 130 5.65 -3.38 4.69
CA VAL A 130 4.91 -2.77 5.81
C VAL A 130 4.14 -1.53 5.36
N ILE A 131 4.77 -0.64 4.60
CA ILE A 131 4.13 0.60 4.11
C ILE A 131 2.95 0.29 3.19
N ASN A 132 3.13 -0.65 2.26
CA ASN A 132 2.10 -1.10 1.34
C ASN A 132 0.95 -1.76 2.11
N THR A 133 1.26 -2.53 3.16
CA THR A 133 0.27 -3.14 4.07
C THR A 133 -0.52 -2.09 4.85
N MET A 134 0.12 -1.02 5.33
CA MET A 134 -0.57 0.10 5.98
C MET A 134 -1.53 0.80 5.00
N GLY A 135 -1.12 1.05 3.75
CA GLY A 135 -1.97 1.59 2.70
C GLY A 135 -3.19 0.72 2.39
N ALA A 136 -2.98 -0.58 2.19
CA ALA A 136 -4.04 -1.55 1.96
C ALA A 136 -5.02 -1.63 3.15
N THR A 137 -4.51 -1.54 4.37
CA THR A 137 -5.32 -1.52 5.60
C THR A 137 -6.20 -0.28 5.69
N ILE A 138 -5.66 0.91 5.37
CA ILE A 138 -6.44 2.16 5.29
C ILE A 138 -7.60 1.96 4.32
N GLY A 139 -7.32 1.48 3.10
CA GLY A 139 -8.33 1.25 2.08
C GLY A 139 -9.44 0.29 2.53
N PHE A 140 -9.06 -0.85 3.12
CA PHE A 140 -10.01 -1.85 3.58
C PHE A 140 -10.91 -1.31 4.69
N CYS A 141 -10.32 -0.68 5.71
CA CYS A 141 -11.08 -0.11 6.83
C CYS A 141 -12.03 1.00 6.34
N SER A 142 -11.56 1.88 5.46
CA SER A 142 -12.38 2.92 4.85
C SER A 142 -13.55 2.36 4.05
N TYR A 143 -13.33 1.32 3.25
CA TYR A 143 -14.42 0.64 2.54
C TYR A 143 -15.46 0.07 3.52
N ARG A 144 -15.02 -0.67 4.55
CA ARG A 144 -15.90 -1.31 5.53
C ARG A 144 -16.74 -0.33 6.36
N VAL A 145 -16.21 0.86 6.64
CA VAL A 145 -16.97 1.92 7.31
C VAL A 145 -17.98 2.55 6.35
N SER A 146 -17.59 2.76 5.09
CA SER A 146 -18.40 3.46 4.09
C SER A 146 -19.60 2.66 3.59
N VAL A 147 -19.48 1.32 3.47
CA VAL A 147 -20.60 0.46 3.03
C VAL A 147 -21.81 0.46 3.97
N ARG A 148 -21.66 0.98 5.20
CA ARG A 148 -22.77 1.14 6.16
C ARG A 148 -23.68 2.33 5.83
N MET A 149 -23.33 3.15 4.83
CA MET A 149 -24.04 4.38 4.51
C MET A 149 -25.19 4.13 3.53
N ASN A 150 -26.40 4.57 3.89
CA ASN A 150 -27.64 4.36 3.11
C ASN A 150 -27.76 5.23 1.84
N THR A 151 -26.78 6.11 1.56
CA THR A 151 -26.85 7.06 0.44
C THR A 151 -25.47 7.22 -0.21
N SER A 152 -25.41 7.30 -1.53
CA SER A 152 -24.15 7.42 -2.28
C SER A 152 -23.32 8.64 -1.86
N ARG A 153 -23.96 9.79 -1.60
CA ARG A 153 -23.25 10.98 -1.08
C ARG A 153 -22.56 10.70 0.26
N LYS A 154 -23.27 10.05 1.19
CA LYS A 154 -22.71 9.69 2.50
C LYS A 154 -21.59 8.66 2.34
N TYR A 155 -21.76 7.68 1.45
CA TYR A 155 -20.71 6.70 1.13
C TYR A 155 -19.40 7.38 0.71
N PHE A 156 -19.43 8.28 -0.27
CA PHE A 156 -18.21 8.97 -0.74
C PHE A 156 -17.64 9.98 0.27
N VAL A 157 -18.48 10.62 1.09
CA VAL A 157 -17.99 11.50 2.15
C VAL A 157 -17.30 10.68 3.25
N THR A 158 -17.91 9.58 3.68
CA THR A 158 -17.36 8.69 4.70
C THR A 158 -16.08 8.01 4.23
N ILE A 159 -15.96 7.63 2.95
CA ILE A 159 -14.72 7.03 2.44
C ILE A 159 -13.58 8.05 2.48
N GLY A 160 -13.79 9.28 2.03
CA GLY A 160 -12.78 10.33 2.08
C GLY A 160 -12.34 10.67 3.51
N LEU A 161 -13.31 10.90 4.41
CA LEU A 161 -13.02 11.22 5.81
C LEU A 161 -12.30 10.09 6.54
N SER A 162 -12.70 8.84 6.30
CA SER A 162 -12.03 7.69 6.92
C SER A 162 -10.62 7.47 6.37
N ILE A 163 -10.37 7.67 5.07
CA ILE A 163 -9.02 7.59 4.50
C ILE A 163 -8.12 8.63 5.17
N LEU A 164 -8.58 9.86 5.32
CA LEU A 164 -7.83 10.92 6.00
C LEU A 164 -7.57 10.56 7.47
N GLY A 165 -8.60 10.13 8.20
CA GLY A 165 -8.48 9.76 9.61
C GLY A 165 -7.52 8.59 9.84
N PHE A 166 -7.64 7.50 9.06
CA PHE A 166 -6.75 6.35 9.17
C PHE A 166 -5.34 6.66 8.67
N SER A 167 -5.17 7.54 7.68
CA SER A 167 -3.85 8.02 7.27
C SER A 167 -3.15 8.75 8.41
N VAL A 168 -3.83 9.71 9.06
CA VAL A 168 -3.29 10.42 10.23
C VAL A 168 -2.93 9.45 11.36
N LEU A 169 -3.79 8.46 11.63
CA LEU A 169 -3.51 7.42 12.62
C LEU A 169 -2.24 6.62 12.26
N MET A 170 -2.07 6.25 10.99
CA MET A 170 -0.87 5.53 10.51
C MET A 170 0.40 6.36 10.65
N PHE A 171 0.35 7.67 10.39
CA PHE A 171 1.46 8.58 10.69
C PHE A 171 1.77 8.64 12.18
N LEU A 172 0.75 8.67 13.04
CA LEU A 172 0.95 8.65 14.49
C LEU A 172 1.58 7.33 14.96
N ILE A 173 1.12 6.19 14.44
CA ILE A 173 1.71 4.87 14.73
C ILE A 173 3.18 4.83 14.29
N ALA A 174 3.49 5.31 13.08
CA ALA A 174 4.86 5.38 12.58
C ALA A 174 5.72 6.29 13.45
N TRP A 175 5.20 7.42 13.90
CA TRP A 175 5.90 8.34 14.80
C TRP A 175 6.19 7.70 16.16
N VAL A 176 5.21 7.02 16.78
CA VAL A 176 5.41 6.30 18.05
C VAL A 176 6.45 5.18 17.87
N PHE A 177 6.32 4.37 16.81
CA PHE A 177 7.29 3.30 16.52
C PHE A 177 8.71 3.86 16.37
N ASN A 178 8.86 4.91 15.59
CA ASN A 178 10.17 5.53 15.34
C ASN A 178 10.76 6.22 16.58
N SER A 179 9.92 6.72 17.48
CA SER A 179 10.36 7.41 18.70
C SER A 179 10.67 6.43 19.84
N THR A 180 9.96 5.31 19.89
CA THR A 180 10.07 4.35 20.98
C THR A 180 10.89 3.13 20.58
N ILE A 181 10.53 2.44 19.49
CA ILE A 181 11.09 1.13 19.14
C ILE A 181 12.40 1.25 18.37
N THR A 182 12.47 2.13 17.38
CA THR A 182 13.66 2.30 16.53
C THR A 182 14.96 2.53 17.33
N PRO A 183 15.01 3.37 18.39
CA PRO A 183 16.23 3.53 19.18
C PRO A 183 16.68 2.24 19.88
N TYR A 184 15.75 1.41 20.36
CA TYR A 184 16.09 0.11 20.96
C TYR A 184 16.61 -0.87 19.90
N LEU A 185 16.01 -0.90 18.72
CA LEU A 185 16.47 -1.74 17.61
C LEU A 185 17.88 -1.34 17.18
N LEU A 186 18.12 -0.04 16.98
CA LEU A 186 19.44 0.48 16.63
C LEU A 186 20.48 0.10 17.68
N LYS A 187 20.20 0.36 18.96
CA LYS A 187 21.13 0.01 20.04
C LYS A 187 21.43 -1.50 20.07
N THR A 188 20.44 -2.36 19.84
CA THR A 188 20.63 -3.82 19.87
C THR A 188 21.44 -4.31 18.67
N LEU A 189 21.28 -3.68 17.51
CA LEU A 189 21.96 -4.05 16.27
C LEU A 189 23.36 -3.41 16.12
N THR A 190 23.66 -2.33 16.84
CA THR A 190 24.99 -1.69 16.86
C THR A 190 25.88 -2.14 18.01
N ILE A 191 25.42 -3.07 18.86
CA ILE A 191 26.28 -3.76 19.83
C ILE A 191 26.83 -5.00 19.12
N ASP A 192 27.84 -4.76 18.28
CA ASP A 192 28.90 -5.70 17.87
C ASP A 192 30.18 -4.86 17.67
#